data_AF-R6D4I2-F1
#
_entry.id   AF-R6D4I2-F1
#
_cell.length_a   1.000
_cell.length_b   1.000
_cell.length_c   1.000
_cell.angle_alpha   90.00
_cell.angle_beta   90.00
_cell.angle_gamma   90.00
#
_symmetry.space_group_name_H-M   'P 1'
#
loop_
_entity.id
_entity.type
_entity.pdbx_description
1 polymer ?
#
loop_
_entity_poly.entity_id
_entity_poly.type
_entity_poly.pdbx_seq_one_letter_code
_entity_poly.pdbx_strand_id
1 'polypeptide(L)'
;MKTKVFISAILGALLLINCHESEDLNTANNGLKKSVTIENIGDIHNELLAAYFASQTRGITVPVNDISTYYDAFKEDLFTSGRYEISGQDVALCETSISDFEDIMSLKIDSTFYESSLNLVLGRIRNNDGICDEVKHVLYEITNENCTLSSFELGLLAEKYKSYVGGEYLVVYSNIFKSSSDYWQPVTTRNSDNRKVIAADCLGGLLGLTCCGAMSVIWGAAFSYSLDKCLDPSTVTVDTSDSISSEVDDSTEETSTAVCTGDDETLNI
;
A
#
# COMPACT_ATOMS: atom_id res chain seq x y z
N MET A 1 -70.91 16.25 2.81
CA MET A 1 -71.01 14.92 2.14
C MET A 1 -69.69 14.73 1.39
N LYS A 2 -68.78 13.86 1.83
CA LYS A 2 -68.52 12.47 1.33
C LYS A 2 -68.52 12.44 -0.22
N THR A 3 -67.43 12.14 -0.93
CA THR A 3 -66.76 10.81 -1.09
C THR A 3 -65.42 11.04 -1.82
N LYS A 4 -64.21 10.75 -1.28
CA LYS A 4 -63.41 9.50 -1.24
C LYS A 4 -63.05 8.82 -2.59
N VAL A 5 -61.72 8.69 -2.81
CA VAL A 5 -60.96 7.45 -3.18
C VAL A 5 -60.94 7.05 -4.68
N PHE A 6 -59.91 6.48 -5.32
CA PHE A 6 -58.46 6.18 -5.17
C PHE A 6 -58.08 5.24 -6.36
N ILE A 7 -56.80 4.82 -6.50
CA ILE A 7 -56.26 3.68 -7.33
C ILE A 7 -55.90 4.05 -8.79
N SER A 8 -54.80 3.61 -9.41
CA SER A 8 -53.50 2.99 -9.05
C SER A 8 -52.73 2.74 -10.37
N ALA A 9 -51.40 2.71 -10.30
CA ALA A 9 -50.45 1.95 -11.12
C ALA A 9 -50.66 1.81 -12.65
N ILE A 10 -49.72 2.38 -13.40
CA ILE A 10 -49.14 1.68 -14.56
C ILE A 10 -47.61 1.73 -14.42
N LEU A 11 -47.09 0.69 -13.78
CA LEU A 11 -45.72 0.22 -13.95
C LEU A 11 -45.71 -0.61 -15.25
N GLY A 12 -44.74 -0.37 -16.13
CA GLY A 12 -44.34 -1.34 -17.16
C GLY A 12 -44.75 -0.98 -18.58
N ALA A 13 -43.82 -0.33 -19.31
CA ALA A 13 -43.49 -0.66 -20.71
C ALA A 13 -42.36 0.27 -21.17
N LEU A 14 -41.11 -0.11 -20.92
CA LEU A 14 -39.96 0.39 -21.67
C LEU A 14 -38.87 -0.70 -21.64
N LEU A 15 -39.05 -1.71 -22.48
CA LEU A 15 -38.00 -2.57 -22.96
C LEU A 15 -38.00 -2.49 -24.49
N LEU A 16 -36.84 -2.05 -25.00
CA LEU A 16 -36.22 -2.44 -26.26
C LEU A 16 -36.85 -1.92 -27.55
N ILE A 17 -36.30 -0.82 -28.06
CA ILE A 17 -36.05 -0.67 -29.49
C ILE A 17 -34.54 -0.75 -29.68
N ASN A 18 -34.10 -1.86 -30.28
CA ASN A 18 -32.81 -1.97 -30.94
C ASN A 18 -32.76 -0.92 -32.06
N CYS A 19 -31.89 0.07 -31.94
CA CYS A 19 -31.31 0.74 -33.10
C CYS A 19 -29.88 0.24 -33.22
N HIS A 20 -29.67 -0.62 -34.22
CA HIS A 20 -28.34 -0.90 -34.73
C HIS A 20 -27.93 0.31 -35.57
N GLU A 21 -27.15 1.20 -34.97
CA GLU A 21 -26.29 2.12 -35.71
C GLU A 21 -24.86 1.79 -35.33
N SER A 22 -24.11 1.35 -36.34
CA SER A 22 -22.67 1.23 -36.30
C SER A 22 -22.08 2.64 -36.21
N GLU A 23 -21.65 3.04 -35.02
CA GLU A 23 -20.74 4.15 -34.83
C GLU A 23 -19.49 3.64 -34.12
N ASP A 24 -18.34 4.04 -34.66
CA ASP A 24 -17.02 3.85 -34.08
C ASP A 24 -17.02 4.24 -32.59
N LEU A 25 -17.04 3.25 -31.70
CA LEU A 25 -16.86 3.45 -30.26
C LEU A 25 -15.38 3.64 -29.93
N ASN A 26 -14.81 4.73 -30.45
CA ASN A 26 -13.68 5.43 -29.86
C ASN A 26 -14.16 6.73 -29.18
N THR A 27 -15.38 6.71 -28.65
CA THR A 27 -15.85 7.74 -27.74
C THR A 27 -15.17 7.50 -26.40
N ALA A 28 -13.98 8.07 -26.23
CA ALA A 28 -13.35 8.22 -24.93
C ALA A 28 -14.42 8.70 -23.95
N ASN A 29 -14.66 7.91 -22.91
CA ASN A 29 -15.62 8.19 -21.88
C ASN A 29 -15.13 9.44 -21.14
N ASN A 30 -15.50 10.62 -21.63
CA ASN A 30 -15.12 11.93 -21.08
C ASN A 30 -15.91 12.19 -19.79
N GLY A 31 -15.81 11.28 -18.82
CA GLY A 31 -16.13 11.59 -17.45
C GLY A 31 -15.30 12.81 -17.01
N LEU A 32 -15.86 13.64 -16.13
CA LEU A 32 -15.09 14.70 -15.50
C LEU A 32 -13.84 14.10 -14.87
N LYS A 33 -12.67 14.62 -15.26
CA LYS A 33 -11.40 14.22 -14.66
C LYS A 33 -11.41 14.56 -13.17
N LYS A 34 -10.87 13.68 -12.35
CA LYS A 34 -10.76 13.88 -10.90
C LYS A 34 -9.50 14.70 -10.60
N SER A 35 -9.65 15.89 -10.03
CA SER A 35 -8.51 16.70 -9.60
C SER A 35 -7.83 16.07 -8.38
N VAL A 36 -6.50 16.07 -8.34
CA VAL A 36 -5.72 15.55 -7.19
C VAL A 36 -5.66 16.61 -6.10
N THR A 37 -6.15 16.30 -4.90
CA THR A 37 -6.09 17.18 -3.73
C THR A 37 -5.61 16.43 -2.49
N ILE A 38 -5.19 17.15 -1.45
CA ILE A 38 -4.78 16.55 -0.18
C ILE A 38 -5.91 15.73 0.44
N GLU A 39 -7.16 16.17 0.28
CA GLU A 39 -8.36 15.55 0.85
C GLU A 39 -8.71 14.21 0.20
N ASN A 40 -8.42 14.05 -1.10
CA ASN A 40 -8.80 12.85 -1.86
C ASN A 40 -7.62 11.94 -2.23
N ILE A 41 -6.43 12.28 -1.71
CA ILE A 41 -5.16 11.64 -2.09
C ILE A 41 -5.16 10.13 -1.84
N GLY A 42 -5.70 9.69 -0.69
CA GLY A 42 -5.83 8.28 -0.33
C GLY A 42 -6.78 7.50 -1.24
N ASP A 43 -7.83 8.15 -1.75
CA ASP A 43 -8.78 7.51 -2.67
C ASP A 43 -8.15 7.31 -4.04
N ILE A 44 -7.46 8.34 -4.56
CA ILE A 44 -6.75 8.27 -5.85
C ILE A 44 -5.64 7.21 -5.79
N HIS A 45 -4.91 7.18 -4.68
CA HIS A 45 -3.92 6.15 -4.40
C HIS A 45 -4.51 4.73 -4.54
N ASN A 46 -5.63 4.44 -3.86
CA ASN A 46 -6.25 3.12 -3.90
C ASN A 46 -6.80 2.77 -5.30
N GLU A 47 -7.28 3.77 -6.05
CA GLU A 47 -7.71 3.58 -7.44
C GLU A 47 -6.53 3.15 -8.35
N LEU A 48 -5.34 3.73 -8.17
CA LEU A 48 -4.13 3.31 -8.88
C LEU A 48 -3.71 1.89 -8.49
N LEU A 49 -3.69 1.57 -7.20
CA LEU A 49 -3.38 0.20 -6.74
C LEU A 49 -4.34 -0.82 -7.35
N ALA A 50 -5.65 -0.56 -7.31
CA ALA A 50 -6.65 -1.44 -7.87
C ALA A 50 -6.48 -1.65 -9.38
N ALA A 51 -6.19 -0.58 -10.13
CA ALA A 51 -5.92 -0.65 -11.56
C ALA A 51 -4.66 -1.49 -11.86
N TYR A 52 -3.60 -1.30 -11.10
CA TYR A 52 -2.35 -2.05 -11.27
C TYR A 52 -2.52 -3.53 -10.91
N PHE A 53 -3.19 -3.88 -9.80
CA PHE A 53 -3.48 -5.30 -9.49
C PHE A 53 -4.33 -5.98 -10.58
N ALA A 54 -5.29 -5.26 -11.17
CA ALA A 54 -6.12 -5.78 -12.25
C ALA A 54 -5.34 -5.99 -13.57
N SER A 55 -4.28 -5.23 -13.82
CA SER A 55 -3.41 -5.41 -15.00
C SER A 55 -2.44 -6.58 -14.80
N GLN A 56 -1.90 -6.75 -13.58
CA GLN A 56 -0.96 -7.83 -13.24
C GLN A 56 -1.61 -9.22 -13.30
N THR A 57 -2.89 -9.34 -12.92
CA THR A 57 -3.66 -10.60 -13.04
C THR A 57 -3.86 -11.05 -14.49
N ARG A 58 -3.58 -10.20 -15.48
CA ARG A 58 -3.74 -10.48 -16.91
C ARG A 58 -2.43 -10.85 -17.64
N GLY A 59 -1.28 -10.89 -16.96
CA GLY A 59 -0.07 -11.52 -17.51
C GLY A 59 1.26 -10.84 -17.15
N ILE A 60 2.25 -11.70 -16.90
CA ILE A 60 3.69 -11.50 -16.66
C ILE A 60 4.03 -10.77 -15.36
N THR A 61 4.31 -11.56 -14.33
CA THR A 61 5.03 -11.12 -13.13
C THR A 61 6.50 -10.90 -13.50
N VAL A 62 6.94 -9.65 -13.61
CA VAL A 62 8.36 -9.34 -13.73
C VAL A 62 8.96 -9.41 -12.33
N PRO A 63 10.03 -10.19 -12.09
CA PRO A 63 10.77 -10.10 -10.84
C PRO A 63 11.44 -8.72 -10.80
N VAL A 64 10.90 -7.87 -9.94
CA VAL A 64 11.40 -6.52 -9.72
C VAL A 64 12.15 -6.55 -8.39
N ASN A 65 13.42 -6.18 -8.43
CA ASN A 65 14.28 -6.18 -7.23
C ASN A 65 14.35 -4.81 -6.56
N ASP A 66 13.88 -3.73 -7.19
CA ASP A 66 13.92 -2.36 -6.66
C ASP A 66 12.62 -1.59 -6.93
N ILE A 67 12.36 -0.55 -6.14
CA ILE A 67 11.08 0.18 -6.18
C ILE A 67 10.84 0.95 -7.48
N SER A 68 11.90 1.22 -8.27
CA SER A 68 11.84 2.11 -9.44
C SER A 68 10.80 1.67 -10.47
N THR A 69 10.67 0.36 -10.70
CA THR A 69 9.71 -0.18 -11.68
C THR A 69 8.26 0.09 -11.26
N TYR A 70 7.95 0.00 -9.96
CA TYR A 70 6.61 0.28 -9.46
C TYR A 70 6.33 1.79 -9.45
N TYR A 71 7.31 2.60 -9.06
CA TYR A 71 7.22 4.05 -9.19
C TYR A 71 6.88 4.46 -10.62
N ASP A 72 7.62 3.97 -11.61
CA ASP A 72 7.40 4.32 -13.02
C ASP A 72 6.04 3.86 -13.53
N ALA A 73 5.59 2.66 -13.15
CA ALA A 73 4.28 2.16 -13.55
C ALA A 73 3.12 3.00 -12.97
N PHE A 74 3.19 3.38 -11.69
CA PHE A 74 2.17 4.23 -11.07
C PHE A 74 2.21 5.67 -11.60
N LYS A 75 3.41 6.20 -11.87
CA LYS A 75 3.59 7.50 -12.53
C LYS A 75 2.95 7.51 -13.93
N GLU A 76 3.21 6.48 -14.72
CA GLU A 76 2.63 6.35 -16.07
C GLU A 76 1.10 6.27 -16.01
N ASP A 77 0.52 5.43 -15.15
CA ASP A 77 -0.94 5.31 -15.02
C ASP A 77 -1.58 6.63 -14.52
N LEU A 78 -0.96 7.30 -13.55
CA LEU A 78 -1.47 8.57 -13.02
C LEU A 78 -1.51 9.67 -14.10
N PHE A 79 -0.45 9.81 -14.91
CA PHE A 79 -0.35 10.89 -15.90
C PHE A 79 -1.01 10.58 -17.24
N THR A 80 -1.10 9.32 -17.64
CA THR A 80 -1.54 8.95 -19.00
C THR A 80 -2.94 8.34 -19.07
N SER A 81 -3.50 7.86 -17.94
CA SER A 81 -4.82 7.18 -17.95
C SER A 81 -5.99 8.09 -18.35
N GLY A 82 -5.79 9.41 -18.35
CA GLY A 82 -6.83 10.39 -18.67
C GLY A 82 -7.91 10.53 -17.58
N ARG A 83 -7.83 9.77 -16.47
CA ARG A 83 -8.78 9.79 -15.35
C ARG A 83 -8.59 10.99 -14.42
N TYR A 84 -7.37 11.50 -14.33
CA TYR A 84 -6.98 12.52 -13.37
C TYR A 84 -6.67 13.86 -14.02
N GLU A 85 -7.03 14.93 -13.34
CA GLU A 85 -6.63 16.29 -13.70
C GLU A 85 -5.43 16.66 -12.84
N ILE A 86 -4.28 16.81 -13.51
CA ILE A 86 -3.00 17.14 -12.91
C ILE A 86 -2.44 18.32 -13.68
N SER A 87 -2.00 19.35 -12.94
CA SER A 87 -1.49 20.55 -13.57
C SER A 87 -0.17 20.25 -14.30
N GLY A 88 0.10 20.95 -15.40
CA GLY A 88 1.40 20.82 -16.07
C GLY A 88 2.59 21.21 -15.18
N GLN A 89 2.35 22.05 -14.17
CA GLN A 89 3.34 22.39 -13.16
C GLN A 89 3.66 21.20 -12.24
N ASP A 90 2.64 20.46 -11.79
CA ASP A 90 2.84 19.28 -10.96
C ASP A 90 3.57 18.17 -11.73
N VAL A 91 3.23 17.97 -13.00
CA VAL A 91 3.94 17.03 -13.88
C VAL A 91 5.42 17.41 -13.98
N ALA A 92 5.72 18.68 -14.29
CA ALA A 92 7.09 19.16 -14.39
C ALA A 92 7.86 19.00 -13.07
N LEU A 93 7.24 19.33 -11.93
CA LEU A 93 7.85 19.13 -10.61
C LEU A 93 8.17 17.66 -10.32
N CYS A 94 7.27 16.73 -10.68
CA CYS A 94 7.51 15.30 -10.52
C CYS A 94 8.70 14.83 -11.36
N GLU A 95 8.80 15.32 -12.60
CA GLU A 95 9.89 14.95 -13.52
C GLU A 95 11.24 15.51 -13.08
N THR A 96 11.29 16.77 -12.64
CA THR A 96 12.56 17.40 -12.26
C THR A 96 13.07 16.97 -10.90
N SER A 97 12.19 16.58 -9.98
CA SER A 97 12.58 16.24 -8.59
C SER A 97 13.01 14.77 -8.44
N ILE A 98 12.91 13.95 -9.48
CA ILE A 98 13.23 12.51 -9.36
C ILE A 98 14.69 12.25 -8.98
N SER A 99 15.61 13.11 -9.41
CA SER A 99 17.04 13.02 -9.04
C SER A 99 17.26 13.19 -7.54
N ASP A 100 16.35 13.86 -6.83
CA ASP A 100 16.45 14.05 -5.39
C ASP A 100 16.06 12.78 -4.61
N PHE A 101 15.58 11.73 -5.29
CA PHE A 101 15.13 10.46 -4.72
C PHE A 101 15.94 9.25 -5.22
N GLU A 102 17.16 9.44 -5.72
CA GLU A 102 18.02 8.33 -6.20
C GLU A 102 18.25 7.24 -5.14
N ASP A 103 18.41 7.63 -3.88
CA ASP A 103 18.53 6.72 -2.74
C ASP A 103 17.29 5.84 -2.58
N ILE A 104 16.10 6.41 -2.68
CA ILE A 104 14.82 5.70 -2.63
C ILE A 104 14.66 4.79 -3.84
N MET A 105 14.94 5.30 -5.05
CA MET A 105 14.81 4.54 -6.31
C MET A 105 15.70 3.29 -6.33
N SER A 106 16.80 3.30 -5.57
CA SER A 106 17.71 2.16 -5.42
C SER A 106 17.36 1.17 -4.31
N LEU A 107 16.28 1.42 -3.55
CA LEU A 107 15.87 0.54 -2.47
C LEU A 107 15.48 -0.83 -2.99
N LYS A 108 16.08 -1.86 -2.39
CA LYS A 108 15.74 -3.25 -2.68
C LYS A 108 14.41 -3.62 -2.04
N ILE A 109 13.62 -4.38 -2.78
CA ILE A 109 12.35 -4.94 -2.31
C ILE A 109 12.66 -6.27 -1.61
N ASP A 110 13.12 -6.18 -0.37
CA ASP A 110 13.48 -7.31 0.48
C ASP A 110 12.91 -7.17 1.92
N SER A 111 13.31 -8.08 2.82
CA SER A 111 12.84 -8.09 4.22
C SER A 111 13.14 -6.81 5.01
N THR A 112 14.08 -5.97 4.55
CA THR A 112 14.50 -4.71 5.19
C THR A 112 13.90 -3.47 4.51
N PHE A 113 13.08 -3.66 3.47
CA PHE A 113 12.55 -2.57 2.65
C PHE A 113 11.80 -1.53 3.48
N TYR A 114 10.92 -1.96 4.40
CA TYR A 114 10.12 -1.03 5.21
C TYR A 114 10.99 -0.19 6.15
N GLU A 115 11.93 -0.81 6.84
CA GLU A 115 12.82 -0.18 7.81
C GLU A 115 13.78 0.79 7.10
N SER A 116 14.29 0.42 5.93
CA SER A 116 15.11 1.28 5.08
C SER A 116 14.31 2.49 4.59
N SER A 117 13.08 2.25 4.12
CA SER A 117 12.14 3.28 3.69
C SER A 117 11.82 4.27 4.82
N LEU A 118 11.44 3.75 5.99
CA LEU A 118 11.14 4.55 7.18
C LEU A 118 12.31 5.46 7.56
N ASN A 119 13.53 4.91 7.61
CA ASN A 119 14.72 5.66 7.97
C ASN A 119 15.03 6.80 6.98
N LEU A 120 14.93 6.54 5.67
CA LEU A 120 15.18 7.56 4.65
C LEU A 120 14.12 8.66 4.67
N VAL A 121 12.84 8.28 4.75
CA VAL A 121 11.71 9.24 4.77
C VAL A 121 11.77 10.11 6.03
N LEU A 122 11.94 9.51 7.22
CA LEU A 122 12.06 10.27 8.45
C LEU A 122 13.33 11.13 8.49
N GLY A 123 14.43 10.66 7.90
CA GLY A 123 15.65 11.45 7.73
C GLY A 123 15.41 12.74 6.93
N ARG A 124 14.62 12.65 5.85
CA ARG A 124 14.21 13.80 5.03
C ARG A 124 13.27 14.73 5.79
N ILE A 125 12.26 14.20 6.47
CA ILE A 125 11.31 14.99 7.29
C ILE A 125 12.06 15.76 8.38
N ARG A 126 13.00 15.12 9.08
CA ARG A 126 13.82 15.77 10.11
C ARG A 126 14.54 17.01 9.59
N ASN A 127 15.12 16.88 8.41
CA ASN A 127 15.96 17.91 7.78
C ASN A 127 15.14 18.91 6.93
N ASN A 128 13.80 18.80 6.91
CA ASN A 128 12.95 19.70 6.15
C ASN A 128 12.61 20.96 6.97
N ASP A 129 13.12 22.12 6.53
CA ASP A 129 12.87 23.42 7.18
C ASP A 129 11.44 23.94 6.94
N GLY A 130 10.69 23.34 6.02
CA GLY A 130 9.28 23.61 5.77
C GLY A 130 8.32 22.90 6.73
N ILE A 131 8.83 22.19 7.74
CA ILE A 131 8.03 21.50 8.76
C ILE A 131 8.51 21.97 10.14
N CYS A 132 7.60 22.42 11.01
CA CYS A 132 7.97 22.81 12.36
C CYS A 132 8.24 21.60 13.28
N ASP A 133 8.94 21.83 14.38
CA ASP A 133 9.39 20.75 15.29
C ASP A 133 8.21 20.00 15.93
N GLU A 134 7.10 20.69 16.23
CA GLU A 134 5.89 20.05 16.77
C GLU A 134 5.29 19.06 15.77
N VAL A 135 5.21 19.43 14.49
CA VAL A 135 4.69 18.55 13.45
C VAL A 135 5.65 17.38 13.20
N LYS A 136 6.97 17.64 13.15
CA LYS A 136 7.99 16.58 13.06
C LYS A 136 7.82 15.58 14.19
N HIS A 137 7.71 16.05 15.43
CA HIS A 137 7.55 15.19 16.60
C HIS A 137 6.33 14.27 16.47
N VAL A 138 5.18 14.81 16.06
CA VAL A 138 3.97 14.01 15.83
C VAL A 138 4.18 12.99 14.71
N LEU A 139 4.81 13.37 13.59
CA LEU A 139 5.12 12.45 12.50
C LEU A 139 5.98 11.27 12.99
N TYR A 140 6.98 11.52 13.85
CA TYR A 140 7.79 10.47 14.48
C TYR A 140 6.98 9.55 15.40
N GLU A 141 6.04 10.10 16.16
CA GLU A 141 5.17 9.29 17.03
C GLU A 141 4.23 8.40 16.22
N ILE A 142 3.57 8.94 15.19
CA ILE A 142 2.57 8.19 14.43
C ILE A 142 3.16 7.15 13.48
N THR A 143 4.41 7.34 13.06
CA THR A 143 5.16 6.38 12.20
C THR A 143 5.90 5.30 13.02
N ASN A 144 5.88 5.39 14.35
CA ASN A 144 6.44 4.34 15.21
C ASN A 144 5.68 3.02 14.99
N GLU A 145 6.40 1.90 14.90
CA GLU A 145 5.81 0.56 14.73
C GLU A 145 4.81 0.19 15.83
N ASN A 146 4.98 0.74 17.03
CA ASN A 146 4.12 0.51 18.19
C ASN A 146 2.94 1.49 18.26
N CYS A 147 2.82 2.42 17.31
CA CYS A 147 1.70 3.35 17.26
C CYS A 147 0.39 2.57 17.07
N THR A 148 -0.54 2.72 18.02
CA THR A 148 -1.85 2.03 17.99
C THR A 148 -3.01 2.93 17.58
N LEU A 149 -2.76 4.18 17.20
CA LEU A 149 -3.82 5.15 16.88
C LEU A 149 -4.69 4.66 15.71
N SER A 150 -6.00 4.90 15.85
CA SER A 150 -7.00 4.66 14.83
C SER A 150 -7.03 5.78 13.78
N SER A 151 -7.67 5.52 12.63
CA SER A 151 -7.90 6.54 11.59
C SER A 151 -8.64 7.77 12.12
N PHE A 152 -9.56 7.59 13.08
CA PHE A 152 -10.25 8.69 13.74
C PHE A 152 -9.29 9.55 14.59
N GLU A 153 -8.45 8.92 15.41
CA GLU A 153 -7.48 9.62 16.25
C GLU A 153 -6.42 10.35 15.42
N LEU A 154 -5.95 9.74 14.33
CA LEU A 154 -5.06 10.39 13.36
C LEU A 154 -5.73 11.61 12.70
N GLY A 155 -7.02 11.52 12.38
CA GLY A 155 -7.80 12.65 11.86
C GLY A 155 -7.92 13.81 12.86
N LEU A 156 -8.09 13.51 14.15
CA LEU A 156 -8.09 14.54 15.20
C LEU A 156 -6.72 15.22 15.34
N LEU A 157 -5.63 14.47 15.24
CA LEU A 157 -4.28 15.02 15.24
C LEU A 157 -4.06 15.92 14.01
N ALA A 158 -4.42 15.46 12.82
CA ALA A 158 -4.32 16.25 11.60
C ALA A 158 -5.08 17.58 11.71
N GLU A 159 -6.33 17.55 12.18
CA GLU A 159 -7.14 18.76 12.38
C GLU A 159 -6.53 19.71 13.41
N LYS A 160 -5.96 19.18 14.50
CA LYS A 160 -5.29 19.97 15.54
C LYS A 160 -4.08 20.75 15.00
N TYR A 161 -3.29 20.14 14.12
CA TYR A 161 -2.03 20.70 13.63
C TYR A 161 -2.12 21.28 12.22
N LYS A 162 -3.28 21.26 11.55
CA LYS A 162 -3.43 21.68 10.14
C LYS A 162 -2.91 23.08 9.82
N SER A 163 -2.95 23.99 10.80
CA SER A 163 -2.51 25.39 10.64
C SER A 163 -1.05 25.60 11.01
N TYR A 164 -0.33 24.57 11.43
CA TYR A 164 1.10 24.62 11.72
C TYR A 164 1.88 24.50 10.40
N VAL A 165 3.11 25.02 10.40
CA VAL A 165 4.01 24.88 9.26
C VAL A 165 4.33 23.39 9.05
N GLY A 166 3.98 22.85 7.89
CA GLY A 166 4.06 21.42 7.58
C GLY A 166 2.86 20.60 8.06
N GLY A 167 1.80 21.22 8.60
CA GLY A 167 0.59 20.54 9.07
C GLY A 167 -0.09 19.68 8.00
N GLU A 168 0.08 20.02 6.73
CA GLU A 168 -0.37 19.25 5.57
C GLU A 168 0.17 17.81 5.53
N TYR A 169 1.36 17.55 6.09
CA TYR A 169 1.92 16.19 6.18
C TYR A 169 1.05 15.28 7.05
N LEU A 170 0.49 15.82 8.14
CA LEU A 170 -0.41 15.07 9.02
C LEU A 170 -1.77 14.84 8.35
N VAL A 171 -2.24 15.80 7.55
CA VAL A 171 -3.47 15.66 6.75
C VAL A 171 -3.30 14.57 5.69
N VAL A 172 -2.19 14.59 4.93
CA VAL A 172 -1.87 13.56 3.93
C VAL A 172 -1.74 12.19 4.60
N TYR A 173 -0.98 12.08 5.68
CA TYR A 173 -0.84 10.82 6.44
C TYR A 173 -2.21 10.28 6.87
N SER A 174 -3.04 11.12 7.48
CA SER A 174 -4.36 10.72 7.97
C SER A 174 -5.30 10.28 6.83
N ASN A 175 -5.30 11.00 5.71
CA ASN A 175 -6.18 10.68 4.57
C ASN A 175 -5.75 9.38 3.89
N ILE A 176 -4.46 9.17 3.68
CA ILE A 176 -3.92 7.91 3.15
C ILE A 176 -4.24 6.79 4.13
N PHE A 177 -3.87 6.91 5.41
CA PHE A 177 -4.10 5.86 6.40
C PHE A 177 -5.56 5.41 6.45
N LYS A 178 -6.50 6.37 6.40
CA LYS A 178 -7.93 6.08 6.37
C LYS A 178 -8.32 5.28 5.12
N SER A 179 -8.04 5.81 3.92
CA SER A 179 -8.42 5.14 2.68
C SER A 179 -7.72 3.78 2.54
N SER A 180 -6.44 3.69 2.91
CA SER A 180 -5.66 2.45 2.83
C SER A 180 -6.12 1.41 3.84
N SER A 181 -6.63 1.82 5.01
CA SER A 181 -7.32 0.91 5.93
C SER A 181 -8.55 0.29 5.28
N ASP A 182 -9.36 1.09 4.58
CA ASP A 182 -10.56 0.59 3.88
C ASP A 182 -10.20 -0.35 2.72
N TYR A 183 -9.06 -0.13 2.06
CA TYR A 183 -8.58 -0.98 0.97
C TYR A 183 -7.93 -2.28 1.43
N TRP A 184 -6.98 -2.22 2.38
CA TRP A 184 -6.17 -3.36 2.77
C TRP A 184 -6.80 -4.23 3.87
N GLN A 185 -7.61 -3.68 4.78
CA GLN A 185 -8.22 -4.50 5.86
C GLN A 185 -9.16 -5.61 5.36
N PRO A 186 -9.99 -5.42 4.32
CA PRO A 186 -10.85 -6.49 3.79
C PRO A 186 -10.09 -7.58 3.02
N VAL A 187 -8.83 -7.33 2.62
CA VAL A 187 -7.98 -8.28 1.89
C VAL A 187 -7.44 -9.32 2.88
N THR A 188 -8.33 -10.20 3.32
CA THR A 188 -8.07 -11.33 4.23
C THR A 188 -7.30 -12.48 3.59
N THR A 189 -6.96 -12.37 2.30
CA THR A 189 -6.38 -13.45 1.48
C THR A 189 -4.86 -13.48 1.44
N ARG A 190 -4.18 -12.55 2.11
CA ARG A 190 -2.72 -12.49 2.17
C ARG A 190 -2.34 -12.47 3.64
N ASN A 191 -1.48 -13.39 4.08
CA ASN A 191 -0.95 -13.44 5.46
C ASN A 191 -0.02 -12.23 5.77
N SER A 192 -0.20 -11.10 5.07
CA SER A 192 0.56 -9.87 5.20
C SER A 192 0.13 -9.14 6.46
N ASP A 193 1.10 -8.53 7.14
CA ASP A 193 0.84 -7.51 8.14
C ASP A 193 0.24 -6.28 7.43
N ASN A 194 -1.09 -6.28 7.26
CA ASN A 194 -1.81 -5.22 6.56
C ASN A 194 -1.56 -3.85 7.20
N ARG A 195 -1.25 -3.81 8.51
CA ARG A 195 -0.90 -2.56 9.18
C ARG A 195 0.45 -2.02 8.68
N LYS A 196 1.44 -2.90 8.50
CA LYS A 196 2.75 -2.52 7.94
C LYS A 196 2.62 -2.04 6.48
N VAL A 197 1.77 -2.69 5.68
CA VAL A 197 1.45 -2.24 4.30
C VAL A 197 0.81 -0.86 4.28
N ILE A 198 -0.19 -0.62 5.14
CA ILE A 198 -0.82 0.70 5.31
C ILE A 198 0.21 1.74 5.78
N ALA A 199 1.12 1.37 6.67
CA ALA A 199 2.17 2.28 7.14
C ALA A 199 3.15 2.64 6.02
N ALA A 200 3.55 1.67 5.19
CA ALA A 200 4.41 1.91 4.03
C ALA A 200 3.76 2.88 3.03
N ASP A 201 2.47 2.74 2.81
CA ASP A 201 1.67 3.67 2.01
C ASP A 201 1.78 5.11 2.53
N CYS A 202 1.53 5.28 3.83
CA CYS A 202 1.61 6.58 4.47
C CYS A 202 3.02 7.18 4.39
N LEU A 203 4.07 6.35 4.51
CA LEU A 203 5.46 6.79 4.34
C LEU A 203 5.74 7.28 2.92
N GLY A 204 5.26 6.57 1.89
CA GLY A 204 5.35 7.01 0.51
C GLY A 204 4.60 8.33 0.28
N GLY A 205 3.41 8.47 0.87
CA GLY A 205 2.66 9.72 0.86
C GLY A 205 3.42 10.91 1.42
N LEU A 206 4.05 10.72 2.59
CA LEU A 206 4.91 11.73 3.22
C LEU A 206 6.13 12.06 2.36
N LEU A 207 6.79 11.06 1.78
CA LEU A 207 7.92 11.26 0.88
C LEU A 207 7.51 12.14 -0.29
N GLY A 208 6.41 11.81 -0.96
CA GLY A 208 5.99 12.53 -2.14
C GLY A 208 5.57 13.98 -1.85
N LEU A 209 5.07 14.26 -0.65
CA LEU A 209 4.65 15.62 -0.27
C LEU A 209 5.84 16.57 -0.12
N THR A 210 7.06 16.05 0.03
CA THR A 210 8.29 16.85 -0.06
C THR A 210 8.49 17.49 -1.43
N CYS A 211 7.79 17.00 -2.46
CA CYS A 211 7.77 17.54 -3.82
C CYS A 211 6.40 18.16 -4.16
N CYS A 212 5.35 17.34 -4.29
CA CYS A 212 3.99 17.77 -4.62
C CYS A 212 2.94 16.70 -4.32
N GLY A 213 1.66 17.06 -4.34
CA GLY A 213 0.57 16.12 -4.04
C GLY A 213 0.48 14.93 -5.00
N ALA A 214 0.79 15.11 -6.29
CA ALA A 214 0.82 14.00 -7.26
C ALA A 214 1.90 12.97 -6.90
N MET A 215 3.07 13.42 -6.43
CA MET A 215 4.14 12.54 -5.96
C MET A 215 3.74 11.73 -4.73
N SER A 216 2.94 12.29 -3.81
CA SER A 216 2.44 11.54 -2.65
C SER A 216 1.57 10.35 -3.07
N VAL A 217 0.76 10.51 -4.12
CA VAL A 217 -0.05 9.42 -4.68
C VAL A 217 0.85 8.32 -5.24
N ILE A 218 1.84 8.69 -6.08
CA ILE A 218 2.72 7.72 -6.76
C ILE A 218 3.54 6.95 -5.73
N TRP A 219 4.18 7.65 -4.80
CA TRP A 219 5.05 7.01 -3.80
C TRP A 219 4.29 6.15 -2.82
N GLY A 220 3.10 6.56 -2.36
CA GLY A 220 2.24 5.71 -1.51
C GLY A 220 1.95 4.36 -2.17
N ALA A 221 1.63 4.38 -3.47
CA ALA A 221 1.28 3.19 -4.24
C ALA A 221 2.50 2.30 -4.45
N ALA A 222 3.63 2.91 -4.81
CA ALA A 222 4.88 2.18 -4.99
C ALA A 222 5.33 1.51 -3.67
N PHE A 223 5.25 2.20 -2.54
CA PHE A 223 5.71 1.69 -1.24
C PHE A 223 4.82 0.55 -0.75
N SER A 224 3.50 0.75 -0.73
CA SER A 224 2.56 -0.26 -0.26
C SER A 224 2.59 -1.51 -1.14
N TYR A 225 2.65 -1.35 -2.46
CA TYR A 225 2.77 -2.47 -3.39
C TYR A 225 4.09 -3.22 -3.21
N SER A 226 5.21 -2.51 -3.06
CA SER A 226 6.53 -3.13 -2.82
C SER A 226 6.52 -3.96 -1.53
N LEU A 227 5.98 -3.41 -0.44
CA LEU A 227 5.92 -4.12 0.83
C LEU A 227 4.98 -5.32 0.78
N ASP A 228 3.84 -5.21 0.11
CA ASP A 228 2.94 -6.36 -0.14
C ASP A 228 3.67 -7.49 -0.88
N LYS A 229 4.59 -7.17 -1.80
CA LYS A 229 5.44 -8.17 -2.47
C LYS A 229 6.52 -8.77 -1.57
N CYS A 230 7.09 -8.00 -0.64
CA CYS A 230 8.01 -8.55 0.37
C CYS A 230 7.31 -9.55 1.31
N LEU A 231 6.03 -9.31 1.60
CA LEU A 231 5.25 -10.11 2.55
C LEU A 231 4.50 -11.27 1.88
N ASP A 232 4.52 -11.37 0.55
CA ASP A 232 3.92 -12.47 -0.19
C ASP A 232 4.69 -13.77 0.12
N PRO A 233 4.05 -14.81 0.70
CA PRO A 233 4.74 -16.05 1.03
C PRO A 233 5.35 -16.78 -0.18
N SER A 234 4.95 -16.42 -1.41
CA SER A 234 5.53 -16.98 -2.64
C SER A 234 6.85 -16.32 -3.07
N THR A 235 7.27 -15.20 -2.48
CA THR A 235 8.55 -14.53 -2.74
C THR A 235 9.65 -14.87 -1.72
N VAL A 236 9.32 -15.64 -0.68
CA VAL A 236 10.31 -16.19 0.27
C VAL A 236 11.19 -17.18 -0.48
N THR A 237 12.33 -16.71 -0.94
CA THR A 237 13.41 -17.58 -1.40
C THR A 237 13.86 -18.39 -0.19
N VAL A 238 13.53 -19.68 -0.21
CA VAL A 238 14.17 -20.65 0.67
C VAL A 238 15.64 -20.63 0.29
N ASP A 239 16.46 -19.98 1.11
CA ASP A 239 17.90 -20.21 1.13
C ASP A 239 18.08 -21.70 1.39
N THR A 240 18.21 -22.44 0.29
CA THR A 240 18.56 -23.85 0.34
C THR A 240 20.05 -23.82 0.62
N SER A 241 20.40 -23.66 1.89
CA SER A 241 21.76 -23.93 2.35
C SER A 241 21.99 -25.41 2.10
N ASP A 242 22.58 -25.70 0.94
CA ASP A 242 23.12 -27.00 0.55
C ASP A 242 24.14 -27.44 1.60
N SER A 243 23.64 -28.06 2.67
CA SER A 243 24.47 -28.87 3.54
C SER A 243 24.68 -30.20 2.85
N ILE A 244 25.74 -30.24 2.03
CA ILE A 244 26.36 -31.49 1.59
C ILE A 244 26.83 -32.20 2.87
N SER A 245 26.02 -33.14 3.35
CA SER A 245 26.44 -34.14 4.34
C SER A 245 26.80 -35.41 3.58
N SER A 246 28.03 -35.48 3.10
CA SER A 246 28.68 -36.75 2.83
C SER A 246 29.05 -37.39 4.17
N GLU A 247 28.45 -38.54 4.49
CA GLU A 247 29.20 -39.78 4.72
C GLU A 247 28.24 -40.95 4.98
N VAL A 248 28.55 -42.02 4.29
CA VAL A 248 27.98 -43.36 4.33
C VAL A 248 28.57 -44.05 5.56
N ASP A 249 27.76 -44.77 6.35
CA ASP A 249 28.19 -46.09 6.80
C ASP A 249 27.03 -47.05 7.05
N ASP A 250 27.24 -48.26 6.58
CA ASP A 250 26.33 -49.39 6.44
C ASP A 250 26.80 -50.48 7.41
N SER A 251 25.95 -50.91 8.35
CA SER A 251 26.13 -52.21 9.03
C SER A 251 24.84 -52.66 9.75
N THR A 252 24.13 -53.53 9.03
CA THR A 252 23.45 -54.78 9.42
C THR A 252 23.42 -55.28 10.89
N GLU A 253 22.19 -55.72 11.25
CA GLU A 253 21.79 -56.91 12.04
C GLU A 253 22.30 -57.15 13.49
N GLU A 254 21.39 -57.23 14.47
CA GLU A 254 20.79 -58.50 14.94
C GLU A 254 19.88 -58.31 16.19
N THR A 255 18.91 -59.21 16.26
CA THR A 255 17.89 -59.49 17.28
C THR A 255 18.41 -59.88 18.68
N SER A 256 17.61 -59.59 19.71
CA SER A 256 17.13 -60.53 20.76
C SER A 256 17.27 -60.08 22.22
N THR A 257 16.30 -60.58 22.99
CA THR A 257 15.76 -60.26 24.32
C THR A 257 16.66 -60.55 25.53
N ALA A 258 16.49 -59.81 26.63
CA ALA A 258 16.24 -60.35 27.99
C ALA A 258 16.02 -59.23 29.04
N VAL A 259 15.48 -59.62 30.18
CA VAL A 259 14.63 -58.89 31.13
C VAL A 259 15.27 -58.85 32.54
N CYS A 260 14.95 -57.78 33.29
CA CYS A 260 14.94 -57.57 34.75
C CYS A 260 16.22 -57.74 35.61
N THR A 261 16.53 -56.69 36.37
CA THR A 261 16.43 -56.53 37.85
C THR A 261 17.16 -55.21 38.19
N GLY A 262 16.80 -54.35 39.12
CA GLY A 262 15.84 -54.27 40.22
C GLY A 262 16.21 -53.02 41.03
N ASP A 263 15.24 -52.47 41.78
CA ASP A 263 15.39 -51.70 43.03
C ASP A 263 16.19 -50.37 42.99
N ASP A 264 15.88 -49.30 43.72
CA ASP A 264 14.76 -48.81 44.53
C ASP A 264 15.16 -47.36 44.93
N GLU A 265 14.28 -46.64 45.60
CA GLU A 265 14.51 -45.40 46.37
C GLU A 265 14.51 -44.03 45.65
N THR A 266 13.29 -43.47 45.64
CA THR A 266 12.90 -42.21 46.29
C THR A 266 13.97 -41.14 46.57
N LEU A 267 13.70 -39.91 46.14
CA LEU A 267 14.00 -38.69 46.91
C LEU A 267 12.97 -37.60 46.62
N ASN A 268 12.06 -37.41 47.59
CA ASN A 268 11.38 -36.13 47.82
C ASN A 268 12.38 -35.19 48.51
N ILE A 269 12.54 -33.98 47.98
CA ILE A 269 12.45 -32.65 48.62
C ILE A 269 12.48 -31.62 47.48
#